data_AF-A0A3D4CJ98-F1
#
_entry.id   AF-A0A3D4CJ98-F1
#
_cell.length_a   1.000
_cell.length_b   1.000
_cell.length_c   1.000
_cell.angle_alpha   90.00
_cell.angle_beta   90.00
_cell.angle_gamma   90.00
#
_symmetry.space_group_name_H-M   'P 1'
#
loop_
_entity.id
_entity.type
_entity.pdbx_description
1 polymer ?
#
loop_
_entity_poly.entity_id
_entity_poly.type
_entity_poly.pdbx_seq_one_letter_code
_entity_poly.pdbx_strand_id
1 'polypeptide(L)' 'QLKKQLLEALQQLNPNDLQLLELRFFDNLSYAEIAQITEKTETNVKTKTFRLLKKLQSEILKTYNHG' A
#
# COMPACT_ATOMS: atom_id res chain seq x y z
N GLN A 1 14.77 12.99 2.99
CA GLN A 1 15.02 11.62 3.51
C GLN A 1 13.76 10.77 3.42
N LEU A 2 12.65 11.14 4.09
CA LEU A 2 11.40 10.37 4.09
C LEU A 2 10.82 10.04 2.69
N LYS A 3 10.81 11.01 1.77
CA LYS A 3 10.32 10.78 0.39
C LYS A 3 11.09 9.68 -0.35
N LYS A 4 12.41 9.61 -0.16
CA LYS A 4 13.27 8.60 -0.78
C LYS A 4 12.99 7.21 -0.20
N GLN A 5 12.89 7.10 1.12
CA GLN A 5 12.58 5.84 1.81
C GLN A 5 11.19 5.31 1.43
N LEU A 6 10.21 6.20 1.26
CA LEU A 6 8.88 5.82 0.78
C LEU A 6 8.94 5.28 -0.66
N LEU A 7 9.67 5.95 -1.56
CA LEU A 7 9.85 5.48 -2.94
C LEU A 7 10.53 4.10 -2.98
N GLU A 8 11.59 3.90 -2.19
CA GLU A 8 12.28 2.61 -2.08
C GLU A 8 11.34 1.52 -1.54
N ALA A 9 10.55 1.82 -0.50
CA ALA A 9 9.58 0.88 0.05
C ALA A 9 8.44 0.53 -0.94
N LEU A 10 7.97 1.51 -1.73
CA LEU A 10 6.97 1.29 -2.78
C LEU A 10 7.54 0.44 -3.93
N GLN A 11 8.81 0.60 -4.29
CA GLN A 11 9.48 -0.23 -5.31
C GLN A 11 9.60 -1.72 -4.90
N GLN A 12 9.50 -2.04 -3.61
CA GLN A 12 9.49 -3.42 -3.11
C GLN A 12 8.08 -4.06 -3.09
N LEU A 13 7.04 -3.31 -3.48
CA LEU A 13 5.69 -3.86 -3.64
C LEU A 13 5.58 -4.58 -4.98
N ASN A 14 4.80 -5.66 -5.00
CA ASN A 14 4.41 -6.26 -6.27
C ASN A 14 3.41 -5.35 -7.00
N PRO A 15 3.21 -5.52 -8.32
CA PRO A 15 2.34 -4.64 -9.11
C PRO A 15 0.90 -4.55 -8.59
N ASN A 16 0.33 -5.67 -8.12
CA ASN A 16 -1.04 -5.69 -7.60
C ASN A 16 -1.18 -4.92 -6.29
N ASP A 17 -0.14 -4.92 -5.45
CA ASP A 17 -0.12 -4.19 -4.19
C ASP A 17 0.09 -2.69 -4.41
N LEU A 18 0.92 -2.32 -5.38
CA LEU A 18 1.10 -0.94 -5.80
C LEU A 18 -0.20 -0.37 -6.39
N GLN A 19 -0.83 -1.10 -7.31
CA GLN A 19 -2.10 -0.71 -7.93
C GLN A 19 -3.22 -0.51 -6.90
N LEU A 20 -3.28 -1.35 -5.87
CA LEU A 20 -4.25 -1.18 -4.78
C LEU A 20 -4.06 0.15 -4.03
N LEU A 21 -2.81 0.55 -3.79
CA LEU A 21 -2.50 1.84 -3.15
C LEU A 21 -2.78 3.02 -4.09
N GLU A 22 -2.49 2.88 -5.39
CA GLU A 22 -2.82 3.85 -6.43
C GLU A 22 -4.32 4.16 -6.45
N LEU A 23 -5.14 3.12 -6.61
CA LEU A 23 -6.60 3.23 -6.62
C LEU A 23 -7.13 3.86 -5.32
N ARG A 24 -6.53 3.51 -4.16
CA ARG A 24 -7.04 3.96 -2.86
C ARG A 24 -6.66 5.41 -2.51
N PHE A 25 -5.44 5.84 -2.85
CA PHE A 25 -4.85 7.09 -2.36
C PHE A 25 -4.59 8.13 -3.45
N PHE A 26 -4.43 7.73 -4.71
CA PHE A 26 -4.25 8.64 -5.83
C PHE A 26 -5.58 8.88 -6.54
N ASP A 27 -6.33 7.79 -6.81
CA ASP A 27 -7.66 7.88 -7.43
C ASP A 27 -8.78 8.09 -6.41
N ASN A 28 -8.47 8.00 -5.11
CA ASN A 28 -9.40 8.20 -3.99
C ASN A 28 -10.63 7.28 -3.99
N LEU A 29 -10.53 6.08 -4.58
CA LEU A 29 -11.63 5.12 -4.58
C LEU A 29 -11.89 4.56 -3.18
N SER A 30 -13.15 4.23 -2.92
CA SER A 30 -13.57 3.50 -1.73
C SER A 30 -13.15 2.03 -1.80
N TYR A 31 -13.12 1.34 -0.65
CA TYR A 31 -12.82 -0.09 -0.63
C TYR A 31 -13.85 -0.92 -1.41
N ALA A 32 -15.11 -0.47 -1.48
CA ALA A 32 -16.18 -1.10 -2.23
C ALA A 32 -15.96 -0.99 -3.75
N GLU A 33 -15.59 0.19 -4.25
CA GLU A 33 -15.28 0.40 -5.68
C GLU A 33 -14.08 -0.43 -6.12
N ILE A 34 -13.01 -0.44 -5.30
CA ILE A 34 -11.83 -1.26 -5.58
C ILE A 34 -12.17 -2.75 -5.56
N ALA A 35 -13.04 -3.18 -4.65
CA ALA A 35 -13.50 -4.56 -4.58
C ALA A 35 -14.26 -4.97 -5.84
N GLN A 36 -15.09 -4.08 -6.39
CA GLN A 36 -15.77 -4.30 -7.67
C GLN A 36 -14.78 -4.37 -8.84
N ILE A 37 -13.84 -3.43 -8.94
CA ILE A 37 -12.83 -3.39 -10.01
C ILE A 37 -11.92 -4.62 -10.01
N THR A 38 -11.57 -5.12 -8.82
CA THR A 38 -10.60 -6.22 -8.66
C THR A 38 -11.26 -7.59 -8.46
N GLU A 39 -12.59 -7.67 -8.57
CA GLU A 39 -13.38 -8.88 -8.31
C GLU A 39 -13.06 -9.53 -6.95
N LYS A 40 -12.92 -8.68 -5.92
CA LYS A 40 -12.65 -9.07 -4.53
C LYS A 40 -13.79 -8.65 -3.63
N THR A 41 -13.72 -9.07 -2.37
CA THR A 41 -14.61 -8.54 -1.34
C THR A 41 -13.99 -7.30 -0.70
N GLU A 42 -14.84 -6.37 -0.26
CA GLU A 42 -14.41 -5.15 0.44
C GLU A 42 -13.51 -5.46 1.65
N THR A 43 -13.86 -6.51 2.42
CA THR A 43 -13.05 -6.98 3.55
C THR A 43 -11.64 -7.41 3.15
N ASN A 44 -11.50 -8.09 1.99
CA ASN A 44 -10.19 -8.48 1.47
C ASN A 44 -9.38 -7.24 1.09
N VAL A 45 -9.98 -6.29 0.37
CA VAL A 45 -9.33 -5.04 -0.03
C VAL A 45 -8.88 -4.24 1.19
N LYS A 46 -9.76 -4.05 2.18
CA LYS A 46 -9.47 -3.33 3.43
C LYS A 46 -8.32 -3.99 4.21
N THR A 47 -8.40 -5.30 4.42
CA THR A 47 -7.38 -6.06 5.15
C THR A 47 -6.03 -6.00 4.44
N LYS A 48 -6.03 -6.13 3.11
CA LYS A 48 -4.83 -6.07 2.29
C LYS A 48 -4.21 -4.68 2.32
N THR A 49 -5.01 -3.62 2.16
CA THR A 49 -4.56 -2.22 2.27
C THR A 49 -3.89 -1.97 3.62
N PHE A 50 -4.51 -2.40 4.72
CA PHE A 50 -3.94 -2.24 6.06
C PHE A 50 -2.59 -2.95 6.23
N ARG A 51 -2.46 -4.18 5.71
CA ARG A 51 -1.20 -4.94 5.73
C ARG A 51 -0.11 -4.25 4.91
N LEU A 52 -0.45 -3.67 3.77
CA LEU A 52 0.49 -2.92 2.93
C LEU A 52 0.99 -1.66 3.64
N LEU A 53 0.09 -0.90 4.28
CA LEU A 53 0.49 0.27 5.08
C LEU A 53 1.43 -0.12 6.23
N LYS A 54 1.14 -1.22 6.93
CA LYS A 54 2.05 -1.75 7.97
C LYS A 54 3.40 -2.18 7.41
N LYS A 55 3.43 -2.81 6.23
CA LYS A 55 4.67 -3.19 5.55
C LYS A 55 5.49 -1.95 5.20
N LEU A 56 4.87 -0.94 4.56
CA LEU A 56 5.53 0.32 4.22
C LEU A 56 6.07 1.04 5.46
N GLN A 57 5.27 1.12 6.53
CA GLN A 57 5.71 1.68 7.80
C GLN A 57 6.91 0.92 8.37
N SER A 58 6.88 -0.41 8.35
CA SER A 58 7.99 -1.23 8.83
C SER A 58 9.24 -1.02 8.00
N GLU A 59 9.16 -0.98 6.68
CA GLU A 59 10.32 -0.74 5.81
C GLU A 59 10.94 0.64 6.07
N ILE A 60 10.11 1.69 6.17
CA ILE A 60 10.60 3.06 6.46
C ILE A 60 11.25 3.13 7.86
N LEU A 61 10.68 2.45 8.86
CA LEU A 61 11.21 2.43 10.23
C LEU A 61 12.43 1.52 10.39
N LYS A 62 12.55 0.42 9.64
CA LYS A 62 13.77 -0.41 9.60
C LYS A 62 14.96 0.42 9.13
N THR A 63 14.76 1.28 8.12
CA THR A 63 15.80 2.21 7.66
C THR A 63 16.16 3.27 8.71
N TYR A 64 15.32 3.48 9.74
CA TYR A 64 15.58 4.42 10.85
C TYR A 64 16.41 3.80 11.98
N ASN A 65 16.28 2.49 12.23
CA ASN A 65 16.95 1.79 13.34
C ASN A 65 18.35 1.24 13.00
N HIS A 66 18.90 1.61 11.83
CA HIS A 66 20.28 1.26 11.41
C HIS A 66 21.13 2.52 11.15
N GLY A 67 20.77 3.64 11.79
CA GLY A 67 21.57 4.87 11.82
C GLY A 67 22.20 5.10 13.18
#